data_AF-A0A960XNZ0-F1
#
_entry.id   AF-A0A960XNZ0-F1
#
_cell.length_a   1.000
_cell.length_b   1.000
_cell.length_c   1.000
_cell.angle_alpha   90.00
_cell.angle_beta   90.00
_cell.angle_gamma   90.00
#
_symmetry.space_group_name_H-M   'P 1'
#
loop_
_entity.id
_entity.type
_entity.pdbx_description
1 polymer ?
#
loop_
_entity_poly.entity_id
_entity_poly.type
_entity_poly.pdbx_seq_one_letter_code
_entity_poly.pdbx_strand_id
1 'polypeptide(L)'
;CDLRLPDMTGDAVVTELRHRGVKSEVIVVTVHDDPDSVFTALKAGANGYLTKPVPPADLVAAIVQIYAKGAPMSAPIARRVLDVLRAPGSASVDSELNVLTPRELEVLELLSQGFRYKEIAAKLGVSVPTVTTHLHRTYEKLHVSGATAAVGKFLGGNKMPSS
;
A
#
# COMPACT_ATOMS: atom_id res chain seq x y z
N CYS A 1 -3.14 16.28 6.67
CA CYS A 1 -3.86 15.26 7.46
C CYS A 1 -2.85 14.31 8.11
N ASP A 2 -3.21 13.62 9.18
CA ASP A 2 -2.42 12.46 9.66
C ASP A 2 -2.84 11.20 8.87
N LEU A 3 -1.96 10.19 8.81
CA LEU A 3 -2.28 8.88 8.26
C LEU A 3 -3.14 8.04 9.19
N ARG A 4 -2.97 8.18 10.51
CA ARG A 4 -3.84 7.49 11.48
C ARG A 4 -4.89 8.45 11.98
N LEU A 5 -6.13 8.26 11.55
CA LEU A 5 -7.31 8.92 12.12
C LEU A 5 -8.15 7.88 12.87
N PRO A 6 -9.01 8.29 13.81
CA PRO A 6 -9.78 7.36 14.64
C PRO A 6 -10.69 6.41 13.83
N ASP A 7 -11.31 6.93 12.77
CA ASP A 7 -12.36 6.21 12.01
C ASP A 7 -11.92 5.80 10.61
N MET A 8 -10.74 6.25 10.15
CA MET A 8 -10.24 6.01 8.79
C MET A 8 -8.74 6.28 8.67
N THR A 9 -8.13 5.92 7.55
CA THR A 9 -6.74 6.26 7.26
C THR A 9 -6.64 7.57 6.48
N GLY A 10 -5.50 8.25 6.58
CA GLY A 10 -5.28 9.53 5.91
C GLY A 10 -5.33 9.42 4.39
N ASP A 11 -4.85 8.32 3.82
CA ASP A 11 -4.96 8.02 2.39
C ASP A 11 -6.41 7.77 1.94
N ALA A 12 -7.25 7.14 2.78
CA ALA A 12 -8.68 7.01 2.53
C ALA A 12 -9.37 8.39 2.52
N VAL A 13 -9.00 9.28 3.45
CA VAL A 13 -9.47 10.68 3.43
C VAL A 13 -9.07 11.38 2.15
N VAL A 14 -7.80 11.28 1.75
CA VAL A 14 -7.32 11.95 0.53
C VAL A 14 -8.08 11.44 -0.69
N THR A 15 -8.25 10.12 -0.80
CA THR A 15 -9.02 9.48 -1.89
C THR A 15 -10.44 10.02 -1.95
N GLU A 16 -11.13 10.08 -0.80
CA GLU A 16 -12.51 10.58 -0.72
C GLU A 16 -12.61 12.07 -1.07
N LEU A 17 -11.65 12.89 -0.63
CA LEU A 17 -11.58 14.31 -1.02
C LEU A 17 -11.46 14.45 -2.55
N ARG A 18 -10.63 13.62 -3.19
CA ARG A 18 -10.47 13.63 -4.65
C ARG A 18 -11.72 13.15 -5.36
N HIS A 19 -12.37 12.08 -4.89
CA HIS A 19 -13.65 11.61 -5.44
C HIS A 19 -14.75 12.67 -5.36
N ARG A 20 -14.79 13.47 -4.29
CA ARG A 20 -15.71 14.61 -4.15
C ARG A 20 -15.33 15.84 -4.97
N GLY A 21 -14.27 15.77 -5.77
CA GLY A 21 -13.81 16.89 -6.61
C GLY A 21 -13.12 18.01 -5.84
N VAL A 22 -12.68 17.77 -4.60
CA VAL A 22 -11.94 18.77 -3.81
C VAL A 22 -10.56 18.98 -4.43
N LYS A 23 -10.28 20.22 -4.84
CA LYS A 23 -9.02 20.62 -5.53
C LYS A 23 -7.94 21.16 -4.58
N SER A 24 -8.23 21.26 -3.29
CA SER A 24 -7.27 21.75 -2.30
C SER A 24 -6.04 20.85 -2.23
N GLU A 25 -4.88 21.47 -2.04
CA GLU A 25 -3.63 20.75 -1.81
C GLU A 25 -3.68 20.00 -0.48
N VAL A 26 -3.15 18.77 -0.44
CA VAL A 26 -3.14 17.94 0.77
C VAL A 26 -1.70 17.56 1.12
N ILE A 27 -1.25 17.97 2.31
CA ILE A 27 -0.02 17.49 2.93
C ILE A 27 -0.38 16.41 3.95
N VAL A 28 0.23 15.24 3.82
CA VAL A 28 0.22 14.21 4.86
C VAL A 28 1.33 14.48 5.86
N VAL A 29 1.03 14.44 7.15
CA VAL A 29 1.97 14.70 8.25
C VAL A 29 1.84 13.57 9.27
N THR A 30 2.82 12.68 9.34
CA THR A 30 2.69 11.44 10.13
C THR A 30 4.02 10.94 10.68
N VAL A 31 3.99 10.09 11.71
CA VAL A 31 5.19 9.39 12.21
C VAL A 31 5.61 8.22 11.31
N HIS A 32 4.72 7.78 10.42
CA HIS A 32 4.98 6.69 9.50
C HIS A 32 5.77 7.16 8.30
N ASP A 33 6.81 6.43 7.96
CA ASP A 33 7.72 6.82 6.92
C ASP A 33 8.06 5.65 5.98
N ASP A 34 7.50 4.46 6.22
CA ASP A 34 7.70 3.29 5.38
C ASP A 34 7.27 3.55 3.92
N PRO A 35 7.95 2.92 2.94
CA PRO A 35 7.72 3.18 1.52
C PRO A 35 6.27 2.99 1.07
N ASP A 36 5.58 1.98 1.62
CA ASP A 36 4.21 1.63 1.24
C ASP A 36 3.23 2.73 1.66
N SER A 37 3.35 3.23 2.90
CA SER A 37 2.52 4.33 3.41
C SER A 37 2.72 5.62 2.60
N VAL A 38 3.97 5.96 2.30
CA VAL A 38 4.32 7.14 1.48
C VAL A 38 3.69 7.02 0.10
N PHE A 39 3.87 5.89 -0.54
CA PHE A 39 3.41 5.68 -1.90
C PHE A 39 1.89 5.61 -1.99
N THR A 40 1.24 4.95 -1.03
CA THR A 40 -0.23 4.88 -0.95
C THR A 40 -0.84 6.27 -0.78
N ALA A 41 -0.28 7.10 0.10
CA ALA A 41 -0.71 8.48 0.28
C ALA A 41 -0.57 9.32 -0.99
N LEU A 42 0.58 9.20 -1.69
CA LEU A 42 0.82 9.94 -2.93
C LEU A 42 -0.10 9.45 -4.06
N LYS A 43 -0.32 8.14 -4.19
CA LYS A 43 -1.29 7.55 -5.14
C LYS A 43 -2.72 8.00 -4.88
N ALA A 44 -3.10 8.13 -3.61
CA ALA A 44 -4.41 8.67 -3.21
C ALA A 44 -4.60 10.15 -3.60
N GLY A 45 -3.53 10.85 -3.99
CA GLY A 45 -3.56 12.23 -4.46
C GLY A 45 -3.07 13.24 -3.43
N ALA A 46 -2.24 12.82 -2.47
CA ALA A 46 -1.53 13.75 -1.59
C ALA A 46 -0.46 14.50 -2.39
N ASN A 47 -0.34 15.79 -2.12
CA ASN A 47 0.56 16.69 -2.84
C ASN A 47 1.91 16.87 -2.10
N GLY A 48 1.97 16.46 -0.84
CA GLY A 48 3.18 16.51 -0.01
C GLY A 48 3.12 15.54 1.14
N TYR A 49 4.28 15.21 1.70
CA TYR A 49 4.41 14.22 2.76
C TYR A 49 5.55 14.59 3.72
N LEU A 50 5.22 14.79 4.99
CA LEU A 50 6.16 15.17 6.05
C LEU A 50 6.15 14.13 7.17
N THR A 51 7.33 13.83 7.68
CA THR A 51 7.54 12.91 8.81
C THR A 51 7.59 13.68 10.13
N LYS A 52 6.78 13.28 11.10
CA LYS A 52 6.81 13.81 12.47
C LYS A 52 8.08 13.32 13.21
N PRO A 53 8.67 14.15 14.08
CA PRO A 53 8.27 15.52 14.38
C PRO A 53 8.65 16.49 13.26
N VAL A 54 7.75 17.43 12.95
CA VAL A 54 8.01 18.51 11.98
C VAL A 54 8.17 19.82 12.76
N PRO A 55 9.34 20.47 12.72
CA PRO A 55 9.52 21.80 13.28
C PRO A 55 8.50 22.80 12.70
N PRO A 56 7.98 23.77 13.49
CA PRO A 56 7.00 24.74 13.00
C PRO A 56 7.47 25.52 11.75
N ALA A 57 8.76 25.89 11.70
CA ALA A 57 9.35 26.57 10.55
C ALA A 57 9.28 25.72 9.28
N ASP A 58 9.57 24.42 9.39
CA ASP A 58 9.54 23.48 8.26
C ASP A 58 8.11 23.24 7.78
N LEU A 59 7.14 23.20 8.70
CA LEU A 59 5.72 23.10 8.35
C LEU A 59 5.25 24.34 7.57
N VAL A 60 5.63 25.54 8.02
CA VAL A 60 5.32 26.79 7.31
C VAL A 60 5.97 26.79 5.92
N ALA A 61 7.24 26.41 5.82
CA ALA A 61 7.94 26.30 4.55
C ALA A 61 7.24 25.32 3.59
N ALA A 62 6.78 24.17 4.09
CA ALA A 62 6.05 23.20 3.32
C ALA A 62 4.70 23.74 2.80
N ILE A 63 3.97 24.50 3.62
CA ILE A 63 2.72 25.16 3.20
C ILE A 63 2.98 26.17 2.09
N VAL A 64 4.03 26.99 2.21
CA VAL A 64 4.42 27.95 1.16
C VAL A 64 4.79 27.22 -0.14
N GLN A 65 5.57 26.14 -0.04
CA GLN A 65 5.99 25.35 -1.18
C GLN A 65 4.79 24.73 -1.91
N ILE A 66 3.82 24.15 -1.18
CA ILE A 66 2.67 23.51 -1.81
C ILE A 66 1.70 24.52 -2.43
N TYR A 67 1.57 25.69 -1.82
CA TYR A 67 0.79 26.79 -2.41
C TYR A 67 1.37 27.22 -3.76
N ALA A 68 2.69 27.20 -3.90
CA ALA A 68 3.41 27.41 -5.15
C ALA A 68 3.39 26.19 -6.10
N LYS A 69 2.51 25.20 -5.88
CA LYS A 69 2.39 23.96 -6.66
C LYS A 69 3.64 23.06 -6.61
N GLY A 70 4.48 23.24 -5.59
CA GLY A 70 5.57 22.31 -5.29
C GLY A 70 5.08 21.08 -4.52
N ALA A 71 5.96 20.11 -4.33
CA ALA A 71 5.69 18.87 -3.59
C ALA A 71 6.58 18.79 -2.34
N PRO A 72 6.15 19.35 -1.19
CA PRO A 72 6.98 19.34 0.00
C PRO A 72 7.16 17.92 0.53
N MET A 73 8.42 17.52 0.68
CA MET A 73 8.82 16.22 1.19
C MET A 73 10.07 16.36 2.04
N SER A 74 10.15 15.64 3.16
CA SER A 74 11.42 15.54 3.88
C SER A 74 12.43 14.74 3.05
N ALA A 75 13.73 15.00 3.23
CA ALA A 75 14.77 14.31 2.46
C ALA A 75 14.68 12.76 2.52
N PRO A 76 14.39 12.13 3.69
CA PRO A 76 14.19 10.68 3.76
C PRO A 76 13.02 10.19 2.88
N ILE A 77 11.93 10.95 2.85
CA ILE A 77 10.74 10.62 2.06
C ILE A 77 11.00 10.75 0.57
N ALA A 78 11.65 11.85 0.15
CA ALA A 78 12.06 12.03 -1.23
C ALA A 78 12.97 10.87 -1.69
N ARG A 79 13.87 10.40 -0.83
CA ARG A 79 14.73 9.25 -1.14
C ARG A 79 13.91 7.96 -1.37
N ARG A 80 12.96 7.66 -0.49
CA ARG A 80 12.08 6.49 -0.62
C ARG A 80 11.24 6.53 -1.90
N VAL A 81 10.70 7.70 -2.26
CA VAL A 81 9.98 7.88 -3.53
C VAL A 81 10.88 7.55 -4.71
N LEU A 82 12.12 8.06 -4.71
CA LEU A 82 13.08 7.74 -5.76
C LEU A 82 13.45 6.26 -5.81
N ASP A 83 13.58 5.60 -4.66
CA ASP A 83 13.90 4.17 -4.60
C ASP A 83 12.75 3.32 -5.17
N VAL A 84 11.49 3.66 -4.88
CA VAL A 84 10.30 3.00 -5.47
C VAL A 84 10.19 3.23 -6.97
N LEU A 85 10.51 4.44 -7.46
CA LEU A 85 10.51 4.75 -8.89
C LEU A 85 11.64 4.06 -9.65
N ARG A 86 12.76 3.78 -8.98
CA ARG A 86 13.91 3.04 -9.54
C ARG A 86 13.71 1.53 -9.48
N ALA A 87 12.82 1.04 -8.62
CA ALA A 87 12.50 -0.36 -8.54
C ALA A 87 11.73 -0.81 -9.80
N PRO A 88 12.23 -1.78 -10.57
CA PRO A 88 11.51 -2.30 -11.72
C PRO A 88 10.21 -3.00 -11.24
N GLY A 89 9.05 -2.43 -11.57
CA GLY A 89 7.74 -3.10 -11.43
C GLY A 89 6.69 -2.49 -10.47
N SER A 90 6.89 -1.31 -9.88
CA SER A 90 5.95 -0.77 -8.86
C SER A 90 4.67 -0.07 -9.40
N ALA A 91 3.89 -0.75 -10.25
CA ALA A 91 2.52 -0.33 -10.58
C ALA A 91 1.53 -0.88 -9.51
N SER A 92 0.45 -0.13 -9.22
CA SER A 92 -0.71 -0.33 -8.29
C SER A 92 -0.89 -1.68 -7.55
N VAL A 93 -1.54 -1.67 -6.38
CA VAL A 93 -1.94 -2.91 -5.66
C VAL A 93 -2.79 -3.83 -6.56
N ASP A 94 -3.61 -3.27 -7.46
CA ASP A 94 -4.30 -4.01 -8.53
C ASP A 94 -3.34 -4.58 -9.58
N SER A 95 -2.21 -3.93 -9.85
CA SER A 95 -1.12 -4.44 -10.67
C SER A 95 -0.31 -5.52 -9.96
N GLU A 96 -0.07 -5.40 -8.65
CA GLU A 96 0.70 -6.39 -7.87
C GLU A 96 -0.02 -7.74 -7.76
N LEU A 97 -1.36 -7.74 -7.64
CA LEU A 97 -2.13 -8.99 -7.78
C LEU A 97 -2.12 -9.53 -9.21
N ASN A 98 -2.05 -8.67 -10.23
CA ASN A 98 -1.87 -9.09 -11.63
C ASN A 98 -0.48 -9.71 -11.92
N VAL A 99 0.52 -9.54 -11.03
CA VAL A 99 1.83 -10.21 -11.12
C VAL A 99 1.75 -11.67 -10.64
N LEU A 100 0.69 -12.04 -9.91
CA LEU A 100 0.46 -13.41 -9.47
C LEU A 100 -0.03 -14.27 -10.64
N THR A 101 0.52 -15.48 -10.73
CA THR A 101 -0.03 -16.50 -11.62
C THR A 101 -1.40 -16.95 -11.12
N PRO A 102 -2.27 -17.52 -11.98
CA PRO A 102 -3.57 -18.05 -11.55
C PRO A 102 -3.45 -19.00 -10.36
N ARG A 103 -2.39 -19.81 -10.33
CA ARG A 103 -2.15 -20.77 -9.25
C ARG A 103 -1.74 -20.13 -7.93
N GLU A 104 -0.95 -19.08 -7.98
CA GLU A 104 -0.56 -18.30 -6.79
C GLU A 104 -1.77 -17.57 -6.21
N LEU A 105 -2.66 -17.07 -7.07
CA LEU A 105 -3.91 -16.41 -6.68
C LEU A 105 -4.88 -17.39 -6.01
N GLU A 106 -5.12 -18.56 -6.62
CA GLU A 106 -5.96 -19.62 -6.03
C GLU A 106 -5.48 -20.04 -4.63
N VAL A 107 -4.16 -20.20 -4.47
CA VAL A 107 -3.55 -20.57 -3.18
C VAL A 107 -3.78 -19.47 -2.14
N LEU A 108 -3.58 -18.20 -2.53
CA LEU A 108 -3.77 -17.05 -1.64
C LEU A 108 -5.25 -16.85 -1.26
N GLU A 109 -6.17 -17.09 -2.19
CA GLU A 109 -7.61 -17.02 -1.96
C GLU A 109 -8.06 -18.07 -0.93
N LEU A 110 -7.66 -19.34 -1.11
CA LEU A 110 -7.96 -20.39 -0.13
C LEU A 110 -7.33 -20.10 1.23
N LEU A 111 -6.12 -19.53 1.25
CA LEU A 111 -5.49 -19.12 2.49
C LEU A 111 -6.29 -18.00 3.19
N SER A 112 -6.82 -17.03 2.44
CA SER A 112 -7.66 -15.95 2.97
C SER A 112 -8.99 -16.45 3.55
N GLN A 113 -9.49 -17.58 3.06
CA GLN A 113 -10.68 -18.27 3.59
C GLN A 113 -10.38 -19.11 4.84
N GLY A 114 -9.13 -19.16 5.30
CA GLY A 114 -8.72 -19.87 6.51
C GLY A 114 -8.32 -21.33 6.31
N PHE A 115 -8.19 -21.81 5.08
CA PHE A 115 -7.73 -23.18 4.82
C PHE A 115 -6.26 -23.38 5.22
N ARG A 116 -5.97 -24.53 5.82
CA ARG A 116 -4.62 -24.98 6.15
C ARG A 116 -3.92 -25.52 4.91
N TYR A 117 -2.58 -25.53 4.89
CA TYR A 117 -1.81 -25.95 3.71
C TYR A 117 -2.13 -27.38 3.22
N LYS A 118 -2.47 -28.29 4.14
CA LYS A 118 -2.91 -29.66 3.79
C LYS A 118 -4.26 -29.67 3.06
N GLU A 119 -5.17 -28.78 3.44
CA GLU A 119 -6.50 -28.66 2.84
C GLU A 119 -6.43 -27.98 1.47
N ILE A 120 -5.58 -26.95 1.35
CA ILE A 120 -5.26 -26.30 0.08
C ILE A 120 -4.65 -27.32 -0.89
N ALA A 121 -3.66 -28.09 -0.43
CA ALA A 121 -3.02 -29.14 -1.22
C ALA A 121 -4.04 -30.16 -1.74
N ALA A 122 -4.94 -30.63 -0.88
CA ALA A 122 -6.01 -31.56 -1.25
C ALA A 122 -6.99 -30.96 -2.27
N LYS A 123 -7.45 -29.72 -2.05
CA LYS A 123 -8.38 -29.01 -2.97
C LYS A 123 -7.78 -28.79 -4.34
N LEU A 124 -6.49 -28.46 -4.38
CA LEU A 124 -5.78 -28.13 -5.61
C LEU A 124 -5.16 -29.36 -6.30
N GLY A 125 -5.22 -30.55 -5.68
CA GLY A 125 -4.63 -31.78 -6.23
C GLY A 125 -3.11 -31.75 -6.32
N VAL A 126 -2.44 -31.07 -5.39
CA VAL A 126 -0.97 -30.91 -5.34
C VAL A 126 -0.40 -31.32 -3.99
N SER A 127 0.92 -31.36 -3.87
CA SER A 127 1.60 -31.65 -2.60
C SER A 127 1.67 -30.41 -1.70
N VAL A 128 1.76 -30.62 -0.38
CA VAL A 128 1.98 -29.51 0.59
C VAL A 128 3.25 -28.71 0.29
N PRO A 129 4.40 -29.34 -0.06
CA PRO A 129 5.56 -28.60 -0.54
C PRO A 129 5.27 -27.69 -1.73
N THR A 130 4.47 -28.15 -2.70
CA THR A 130 4.06 -27.33 -3.86
C THR A 130 3.28 -26.08 -3.43
N VAL A 131 2.35 -26.21 -2.48
CA VAL A 131 1.63 -25.06 -1.91
C VAL A 131 2.60 -24.07 -1.25
N THR A 132 3.57 -24.56 -0.46
CA THR A 132 4.57 -23.69 0.17
C THR A 132 5.46 -22.98 -0.86
N THR A 133 5.80 -23.64 -1.97
CA THR A 133 6.54 -23.01 -3.07
C THR A 133 5.74 -21.90 -3.73
N HIS A 134 4.45 -22.11 -3.98
CA HIS A 134 3.58 -21.05 -4.51
C HIS A 134 3.50 -19.87 -3.54
N LEU A 135 3.30 -20.13 -2.23
CA LEU A 135 3.26 -19.06 -1.22
C LEU A 135 4.58 -18.27 -1.14
N HIS A 136 5.73 -18.95 -1.22
CA HIS A 136 7.03 -18.27 -1.22
C HIS A 136 7.14 -17.29 -2.40
N ARG A 137 6.78 -17.73 -3.61
CA ARG A 137 6.79 -16.87 -4.80
C ARG A 137 5.78 -15.73 -4.68
N THR A 138 4.59 -16.01 -4.13
CA THR A 138 3.60 -14.97 -3.82
C THR A 138 4.17 -13.92 -2.88
N TYR A 139 4.87 -14.32 -1.81
CA TYR A 139 5.45 -13.39 -0.85
C TYR A 139 6.53 -12.51 -1.47
N GLU A 140 7.40 -13.08 -2.31
CA GLU A 140 8.40 -12.34 -3.08
C GLU A 140 7.76 -11.31 -4.01
N LYS A 141 6.74 -11.73 -4.78
CA LYS A 141 6.03 -10.86 -5.73
C LYS A 141 5.22 -9.75 -5.06
N LEU A 142 4.62 -10.04 -3.90
CA LEU A 142 3.84 -9.06 -3.15
C LEU A 142 4.69 -8.21 -2.20
N HIS A 143 5.99 -8.49 -2.08
CA HIS A 143 6.93 -7.85 -1.16
C HIS A 143 6.48 -7.91 0.31
N VAL A 144 6.01 -9.08 0.77
CA VAL A 144 5.51 -9.30 2.14
C VAL A 144 6.29 -10.40 2.85
N SER A 145 6.32 -10.35 4.19
CA SER A 145 7.11 -11.26 5.02
C SER A 145 6.39 -12.53 5.47
N GLY A 146 5.12 -12.73 5.10
CA GLY A 146 4.40 -13.96 5.44
C GLY A 146 2.89 -13.95 5.17
N ALA A 147 2.25 -15.06 5.53
CA ALA A 147 0.85 -15.37 5.26
C ALA A 147 -0.12 -14.27 5.69
N THR A 148 0.01 -13.78 6.92
CA THR A 148 -0.90 -12.75 7.46
C THR A 148 -0.80 -11.44 6.67
N ALA A 149 0.42 -11.02 6.31
CA ALA A 149 0.64 -9.82 5.51
C ALA A 149 0.13 -9.99 4.07
N ALA A 150 0.37 -11.16 3.47
CA ALA A 150 -0.14 -11.50 2.14
C ALA A 150 -1.67 -11.49 2.08
N VAL A 151 -2.34 -12.10 3.06
CA VAL A 151 -3.81 -12.12 3.16
C VAL A 151 -4.36 -10.72 3.41
N GLY A 152 -3.73 -9.94 4.30
CA GLY A 152 -4.12 -8.54 4.54
C GLY A 152 -4.06 -7.69 3.26
N LYS A 153 -3.00 -7.87 2.46
CA LYS A 153 -2.83 -7.17 1.17
C LYS A 153 -3.86 -7.63 0.13
N PHE A 154 -4.14 -8.93 0.05
CA PHE A 154 -5.16 -9.51 -0.84
C PHE A 154 -6.57 -8.98 -0.54
N LEU A 155 -6.96 -8.98 0.73
CA LEU A 155 -8.29 -8.50 1.17
C LEU A 155 -8.42 -6.97 1.08
N GLY A 156 -7.32 -6.23 1.27
CA GLY A 156 -7.30 -4.77 1.09
C GLY A 156 -7.45 -4.33 -0.37
N GLY A 157 -6.93 -5.13 -1.33
CA GLY A 157 -7.09 -4.90 -2.76
C GLY A 157 -8.46 -5.36 -3.30
N ASN A 158 -8.98 -6.49 -2.80
CA ASN A 158 -10.29 -7.00 -3.17
C ASN A 158 -11.38 -6.40 -2.26
N LYS A 159 -11.72 -5.11 -2.43
CA LYS A 159 -12.94 -4.56 -1.82
C LYS A 159 -14.11 -5.44 -2.27
N MET A 160 -14.71 -6.17 -1.30
CA MET A 160 -15.84 -7.05 -1.54
C MET A 160 -16.91 -6.36 -2.40
N PRO A 161 -17.48 -7.03 -3.42
CA PRO A 161 -18.76 -6.59 -3.95
C PRO A 161 -19.76 -6.66 -2.79
N SER A 162 -20.24 -5.48 -2.37
CA SER A 162 -21.39 -5.35 -1.47
C SER A 162 -22.55 -6.15 -2.04
N SER A 163 -22.96 -7.18 -1.31
CA SER A 163 -24.31 -7.75 -1.41
C SER A 163 -25.32 -6.81 -0.78
#